data_AF-A0A7C4QBN4-F1
#
_entry.id   AF-A0A7C4QBN4-F1
#
_cell.length_a   1.000
_cell.length_b   1.000
_cell.length_c   1.000
_cell.angle_alpha   90.00
_cell.angle_beta   90.00
_cell.angle_gamma   90.00
#
_symmetry.space_group_name_H-M   'P 1'
#
loop_
_entity.id
_entity.type
_entity.pdbx_description
1 polymer ?
#
loop_
_entity_poly.entity_id
_entity_poly.type
_entity_poly.pdbx_seq_one_letter_code
_entity_poly.pdbx_strand_id
1 'polypeptide(L)'
;MILRKLKLVNIIATVGTSIITNKRELADNIKNYNLKDEKKLNEIVLKYFPTISGKESAELQTLIKIINRYQDGVDFCIYLLSSDTDDSYFCANVDKILLIKYFPKRKIDVKINRIEGLVVDDYNKFKNQGIRNFIKLINELTIEKRDNNFLLCISGGFKGFIPIMTIVGQLFDIKSYYIFEKSDVLIEIPVLPFNFDYEELFEIYSGKNNEKRLKEFGFLDETNQETIIGKLTKSLYEEKIPFLIEVWGRIIEFLVFEYFVENPYKTSNGQNLNFVSRDKKIDGKEFDIVFSNKKDGEPVAAMEIKPLNTLYNRFDEFMKQASQQIEVINKRNIKEYCLLIYSLEVNEIKSEIINKIQDIKRLCADKKINMRLFCFNVKEKIKNINLNNRYKNEKNKFSLILQSKINNYELVETTL
;
A
#
# COMPACT_ATOMS: atom_id res chain seq x y z
N MET A 1 0.33 10.92 27.14
CA MET A 1 0.03 10.07 25.98
C MET A 1 -1.17 9.21 26.34
N ILE A 2 -2.35 9.49 25.76
CA ILE A 2 -3.62 8.83 26.14
C ILE A 2 -3.53 7.37 25.68
N LEU A 3 -3.21 6.46 26.59
CA LEU A 3 -3.40 5.03 26.41
C LEU A 3 -4.90 4.82 26.22
N ARG A 4 -5.37 4.73 24.97
CA ARG A 4 -6.65 4.07 24.68
C ARG A 4 -6.62 2.76 25.46
N LYS A 5 -7.61 2.50 26.33
CA LYS A 5 -7.78 1.20 26.99
C LYS A 5 -8.04 0.17 25.88
N LEU A 6 -6.97 -0.41 25.34
CA LEU A 6 -7.05 -1.48 24.36
C LEU A 6 -7.79 -2.64 25.03
N LYS A 7 -8.89 -3.07 24.42
CA LYS A 7 -9.66 -4.22 24.89
C LYS A 7 -9.14 -5.54 24.30
N LEU A 8 -8.44 -5.47 23.16
CA LEU A 8 -7.90 -6.61 22.44
C LEU A 8 -6.51 -6.27 21.91
N VAL A 9 -5.58 -7.20 22.05
CA VAL A 9 -4.24 -7.14 21.44
C VAL A 9 -4.06 -8.35 20.53
N ASN A 10 -3.64 -8.11 19.30
CA ASN A 10 -3.34 -9.18 18.34
C ASN A 10 -1.83 -9.41 18.32
N ILE A 11 -1.39 -10.67 18.37
CA ILE A 11 0.04 -11.02 18.30
C ILE A 11 0.24 -12.04 17.20
N ILE A 12 1.17 -11.79 16.27
CA ILE A 12 1.58 -12.75 15.26
C ILE A 12 2.95 -13.27 15.66
N ALA A 13 3.09 -14.59 15.81
CA ALA A 13 4.34 -15.22 16.25
C ALA A 13 4.75 -16.32 15.29
N THR A 14 6.01 -16.31 14.87
CA THR A 14 6.59 -17.44 14.12
C THR A 14 7.00 -18.57 15.06
N VAL A 15 6.76 -19.80 14.63
CA VAL A 15 6.98 -21.00 15.44
C VAL A 15 8.20 -21.77 14.92
N GLY A 16 9.13 -22.07 15.81
CA GLY A 16 10.30 -22.90 15.55
C GLY A 16 10.08 -24.36 15.95
N THR A 17 11.18 -25.10 15.98
CA THR A 17 11.22 -26.52 16.40
C THR A 17 12.07 -26.71 17.67
N SER A 18 12.24 -25.64 18.45
CA SER A 18 13.06 -25.66 19.67
C SER A 18 12.48 -26.60 20.73
N ILE A 19 11.15 -26.68 20.86
CA ILE A 19 10.44 -27.58 21.79
C ILE A 19 10.88 -29.03 21.57
N ILE A 20 10.84 -29.51 20.32
CA ILE A 20 11.17 -30.89 19.98
C ILE A 20 12.69 -31.13 20.05
N THR A 21 13.50 -30.11 19.77
CA THR A 21 14.96 -30.16 19.91
C THR A 21 15.36 -30.31 21.40
N ASN A 22 14.68 -29.59 22.28
CA ASN A 22 14.90 -29.60 23.73
C ASN A 22 14.33 -30.85 24.41
N LYS A 23 13.33 -31.50 23.80
CA LYS A 23 12.66 -32.71 24.31
C LYS A 23 12.62 -33.80 23.23
N ARG A 24 13.77 -34.42 22.94
CA ARG A 24 13.90 -35.44 21.87
C ARG A 24 12.92 -36.61 21.99
N GLU A 25 12.61 -37.06 23.21
CA GLU A 25 11.61 -38.12 23.44
C GLU A 25 10.20 -37.75 22.95
N LEU A 26 9.88 -36.45 22.91
CA LEU A 26 8.64 -35.95 22.34
C LEU A 26 8.68 -36.06 20.81
N ALA A 27 9.83 -35.77 20.19
CA ALA A 27 10.06 -35.80 18.76
C ALA A 27 9.89 -37.21 18.16
N ASP A 28 10.44 -38.22 18.83
CA ASP A 28 10.40 -39.62 18.37
C ASP A 28 8.96 -40.18 18.30
N ASN A 29 8.03 -39.58 19.05
CA ASN A 29 6.64 -40.00 19.09
C ASN A 29 5.69 -39.16 18.23
N ILE A 30 6.15 -38.07 17.59
CA ILE A 30 5.28 -37.15 16.81
C ILE A 30 4.52 -37.89 15.73
N LYS A 31 5.19 -38.80 14.99
CA LYS A 31 4.58 -39.57 13.90
C LYS A 31 3.44 -40.49 14.36
N ASN A 32 3.39 -40.80 15.66
CA ASN A 32 2.36 -41.64 16.26
C ASN A 32 1.17 -40.82 16.80
N TYR A 33 1.22 -39.49 16.71
CA TYR A 33 0.20 -38.61 17.25
C TYR A 33 -0.73 -38.08 16.17
N ASN A 34 -2.03 -38.29 16.36
CA ASN A 34 -3.04 -37.62 15.56
C ASN A 34 -3.16 -36.17 16.06
N LEU A 35 -2.59 -35.23 15.32
CA LEU A 35 -2.59 -33.80 15.65
C LEU A 35 -4.00 -33.18 15.67
N LYS A 36 -5.02 -33.89 15.17
CA LYS A 36 -6.42 -33.45 15.22
C LYS A 36 -7.12 -33.82 16.53
N ASP A 37 -6.54 -34.71 17.34
CA ASP A 37 -7.09 -35.11 18.63
C ASP A 37 -6.54 -34.20 19.74
N GLU A 38 -7.22 -33.07 19.98
CA GLU A 38 -6.80 -32.08 20.97
C GLU A 38 -6.75 -32.65 22.39
N LYS A 39 -7.60 -33.62 22.76
CA LYS A 39 -7.58 -34.21 24.11
C LYS A 39 -6.32 -35.03 24.33
N LYS A 40 -6.02 -35.93 23.40
CA LYS A 40 -4.81 -36.76 23.46
C LYS A 40 -3.55 -35.91 23.41
N LEU A 41 -3.54 -34.87 22.57
CA LEU A 41 -2.40 -33.95 22.50
C LEU A 41 -2.20 -33.19 23.82
N ASN A 42 -3.28 -32.73 24.48
CA ASN A 42 -3.20 -32.11 25.80
C ASN A 42 -2.60 -33.05 26.85
N GLU A 43 -3.00 -34.32 26.88
CA GLU A 43 -2.45 -35.32 27.80
C GLU A 43 -0.95 -35.53 27.59
N ILE A 44 -0.53 -35.65 26.32
CA ILE A 44 0.88 -35.80 25.96
C ILE A 44 1.68 -34.56 26.38
N VAL A 45 1.22 -33.36 26.05
CA VAL A 45 1.92 -32.13 26.41
C VAL A 45 2.07 -32.02 27.92
N LEU A 46 1.02 -32.32 28.69
CA LEU A 46 1.08 -32.31 30.14
C LEU A 46 2.03 -33.36 30.72
N LYS A 47 2.15 -34.53 30.09
CA LYS A 47 3.09 -35.56 30.50
C LYS A 47 4.54 -35.07 30.38
N TYR A 48 4.88 -34.39 29.28
CA TYR A 48 6.24 -33.93 29.00
C TYR A 48 6.57 -32.56 29.63
N PHE A 49 5.55 -31.76 29.93
CA PHE A 49 5.64 -30.44 30.55
C PHE A 49 4.73 -30.36 31.79
N PRO A 50 5.05 -31.10 32.88
CA PRO A 50 4.25 -31.09 34.11
C PRO A 50 4.30 -29.72 34.81
N THR A 51 5.38 -28.97 34.61
CA THR A 51 5.56 -27.59 35.07
C THR A 51 5.94 -26.71 33.89
N ILE A 52 5.27 -25.56 33.74
CA ILE A 52 5.50 -24.62 32.65
C ILE A 52 6.37 -23.48 33.18
N SER A 53 7.62 -23.44 32.74
CA SER A 53 8.61 -22.43 33.11
C SER A 53 8.50 -21.14 32.29
N GLY A 54 7.88 -21.21 31.11
CA GLY A 54 7.86 -20.14 30.12
C GLY A 54 9.16 -20.01 29.33
N LYS A 55 10.03 -21.03 29.39
CA LYS A 55 11.32 -21.11 28.66
C LYS A 55 11.39 -22.33 27.73
N GLU A 56 10.25 -22.98 27.48
CA GLU A 56 10.15 -24.18 26.64
C GLU A 56 10.49 -23.89 25.17
N SER A 57 10.16 -22.68 24.70
CA SER A 57 10.47 -22.14 23.39
C SER A 57 10.73 -20.63 23.46
N ALA A 58 11.45 -20.07 22.48
CA ALA A 58 11.78 -18.65 22.45
C ALA A 58 10.53 -17.79 22.18
N GLU A 59 9.64 -18.28 21.31
CA GLU A 59 8.35 -17.70 21.00
C GLU A 59 7.43 -17.69 22.23
N LEU A 60 7.32 -18.81 22.97
CA LEU A 60 6.51 -18.86 24.20
C LEU A 60 7.00 -17.87 25.25
N GLN A 61 8.32 -17.84 25.49
CA GLN A 61 8.93 -16.89 26.43
C GLN A 61 8.64 -15.44 26.04
N THR A 62 8.68 -15.14 24.74
CA THR A 62 8.41 -13.80 24.22
C THR A 62 6.94 -13.44 24.38
N LEU A 63 6.02 -14.33 24.00
CA LEU A 63 4.58 -14.16 24.17
C LEU A 63 4.20 -13.90 25.63
N ILE A 64 4.73 -14.70 26.56
CA ILE A 64 4.49 -14.52 28.00
C ILE A 64 4.94 -13.13 28.45
N LYS A 65 6.15 -12.69 28.07
CA LYS A 65 6.64 -11.36 28.45
C LYS A 65 5.84 -10.24 27.83
N ILE A 66 5.37 -10.37 26.59
CA ILE A 66 4.48 -9.38 25.96
C ILE A 66 3.15 -9.30 26.73
N ILE A 67 2.48 -10.43 27.00
CA ILE A 67 1.17 -10.48 27.66
C ILE A 67 1.24 -9.86 29.06
N ASN A 68 2.33 -10.11 29.80
CA ASN A 68 2.56 -9.56 31.14
C ASN A 68 2.75 -8.03 31.18
N ARG A 69 3.00 -7.37 30.04
CA ARG A 69 3.08 -5.90 29.97
C ARG A 69 1.70 -5.22 30.00
N TYR A 70 0.63 -5.98 29.82
CA TYR A 70 -0.73 -5.46 29.77
C TYR A 70 -1.49 -5.78 31.06
N GLN A 71 -2.22 -4.79 31.56
CA GLN A 71 -3.11 -4.91 32.73
C GLN A 71 -4.20 -5.98 32.54
N ASP A 72 -4.88 -6.33 33.64
CA ASP A 72 -6.04 -7.23 33.61
C ASP A 72 -7.23 -6.67 32.84
N GLY A 73 -7.98 -7.57 32.19
CA GLY A 73 -9.13 -7.24 31.33
C GLY A 73 -8.79 -6.96 29.86
N VAL A 74 -7.53 -7.13 29.44
CA VAL A 74 -7.14 -7.11 28.02
C VAL A 74 -7.22 -8.52 27.45
N ASP A 75 -7.97 -8.69 26.36
CA ASP A 75 -8.07 -9.94 25.62
C ASP A 75 -6.90 -10.06 24.62
N PHE A 76 -6.51 -11.28 24.28
CA PHE A 76 -5.46 -11.55 23.30
C PHE A 76 -5.96 -12.47 22.19
N CYS A 77 -5.61 -12.15 20.95
CA CYS A 77 -5.74 -13.06 19.80
C CYS A 77 -4.35 -13.31 19.22
N ILE A 78 -3.89 -14.55 19.27
CA ILE A 78 -2.53 -14.94 18.93
C ILE A 78 -2.55 -15.82 17.69
N TYR A 79 -1.81 -15.43 16.67
CA TYR A 79 -1.64 -16.15 15.41
C TYR A 79 -0.27 -16.80 15.39
N LEU A 80 -0.22 -18.11 15.64
CA LEU A 80 0.99 -18.92 15.57
C LEU A 80 1.22 -19.37 14.12
N LEU A 81 2.27 -18.85 13.51
CA LEU A 81 2.67 -19.10 12.13
C LEU A 81 3.65 -20.27 12.09
N SER A 82 3.18 -21.44 11.65
CA SER A 82 4.03 -22.61 11.48
C SER A 82 4.55 -22.71 10.04
N SER A 83 5.75 -23.25 9.89
CA SER A 83 6.27 -23.66 8.58
C SER A 83 5.41 -24.80 8.01
N ASP A 84 5.57 -25.09 6.72
CA ASP A 84 4.88 -26.20 6.05
C ASP A 84 5.53 -27.55 6.38
N THR A 85 5.67 -27.84 7.67
CA THR A 85 6.22 -29.09 8.21
C THR A 85 5.36 -29.56 9.37
N ASP A 86 5.25 -30.88 9.55
CA ASP A 86 4.48 -31.45 10.65
C ASP A 86 5.13 -31.15 12.01
N ASP A 87 6.46 -31.07 12.05
CA ASP A 87 7.23 -30.71 13.24
C ASP A 87 6.91 -29.29 13.75
N SER A 88 6.92 -28.30 12.86
CA SER A 88 6.57 -26.92 13.22
C SER A 88 5.10 -26.79 13.60
N TYR A 89 4.21 -27.48 12.87
CA TYR A 89 2.78 -27.49 13.19
C TYR A 89 2.50 -28.16 14.54
N PHE A 90 3.22 -29.23 14.87
CA PHE A 90 3.18 -29.87 16.19
C PHE A 90 3.65 -28.89 17.27
N CYS A 91 4.81 -28.25 17.10
CA CYS A 91 5.32 -27.26 18.05
C CYS A 91 4.32 -26.13 18.29
N ALA A 92 3.63 -25.65 17.25
CA ALA A 92 2.61 -24.61 17.37
C ALA A 92 1.44 -25.06 18.26
N ASN A 93 1.04 -26.33 18.16
CA ASN A 93 0.00 -26.88 19.03
C ASN A 93 0.50 -27.03 20.48
N VAL A 94 1.76 -27.43 20.68
CA VAL A 94 2.36 -27.48 22.03
C VAL A 94 2.39 -26.08 22.65
N ASP A 95 2.88 -25.07 21.93
CA ASP A 95 2.90 -23.68 22.40
C ASP A 95 1.49 -23.16 22.71
N LYS A 96 0.48 -23.45 21.86
CA LYS A 96 -0.93 -23.13 22.13
C LYS A 96 -1.38 -23.68 23.48
N ILE A 97 -1.11 -24.96 23.75
CA ILE A 97 -1.51 -25.63 24.99
C ILE A 97 -0.79 -25.05 26.20
N LEU A 98 0.53 -24.87 26.10
CA LEU A 98 1.36 -24.33 27.18
C LEU A 98 0.94 -22.90 27.52
N LEU A 99 0.69 -22.06 26.52
CA LEU A 99 0.33 -20.66 26.72
C LEU A 99 -1.03 -20.50 27.42
N ILE A 100 -2.05 -21.25 26.99
CA ILE A 100 -3.39 -21.24 27.61
C ILE A 100 -3.30 -21.70 29.07
N LYS A 101 -2.50 -22.74 29.36
CA LYS A 101 -2.28 -23.24 30.72
C LYS A 101 -1.49 -22.27 31.60
N TYR A 102 -0.53 -21.55 31.03
CA TYR A 102 0.27 -20.57 31.76
C TYR A 102 -0.59 -19.40 32.25
N PHE A 103 -1.63 -19.03 31.49
CA PHE A 103 -2.52 -17.91 31.80
C PHE A 103 -3.98 -18.34 32.01
N PRO A 104 -4.31 -19.12 33.05
CA PRO A 104 -5.65 -19.69 33.22
C PRO A 104 -6.77 -18.65 33.46
N LYS A 105 -6.40 -17.42 33.86
CA LYS A 105 -7.33 -16.32 34.14
C LYS A 105 -7.39 -15.27 33.04
N ARG A 106 -6.56 -15.37 31.99
CA ARG A 106 -6.54 -14.41 30.88
C ARG A 106 -7.34 -14.99 29.72
N LYS A 107 -8.05 -14.14 29.00
CA LYS A 107 -8.77 -14.54 27.79
C LYS A 107 -7.81 -14.48 26.60
N ILE A 108 -7.29 -15.66 26.21
CA ILE A 108 -6.35 -15.82 25.12
C ILE A 108 -6.96 -16.76 24.08
N ASP A 109 -7.24 -16.23 22.89
CA ASP A 109 -7.61 -16.99 21.70
C ASP A 109 -6.34 -17.26 20.88
N VAL A 110 -6.07 -18.53 20.55
CA VAL A 110 -4.86 -18.94 19.82
C VAL A 110 -5.25 -19.67 18.55
N LYS A 111 -4.82 -19.12 17.41
CA LYS A 111 -5.02 -19.64 16.07
C LYS A 111 -3.69 -20.12 15.52
N ILE A 112 -3.71 -21.26 14.85
CA ILE A 112 -2.53 -21.82 14.20
C ILE A 112 -2.73 -21.68 12.69
N ASN A 113 -1.77 -21.05 12.04
CA ASN A 113 -1.75 -20.84 10.60
C ASN A 113 -0.51 -21.53 10.02
N ARG A 114 -0.73 -22.67 9.35
CA ARG A 114 0.33 -23.35 8.59
C ARG A 114 0.51 -22.64 7.26
N ILE A 115 1.72 -22.16 6.98
CA ILE A 115 2.01 -21.39 5.77
C ILE A 115 2.52 -22.34 4.70
N GLU A 116 1.65 -22.69 3.75
CA GLU A 116 1.99 -23.58 2.64
C GLU A 116 3.23 -23.10 1.88
N GLY A 117 4.15 -24.03 1.62
CA GLY A 117 5.39 -23.76 0.89
C GLY A 117 6.48 -23.04 1.68
N LEU A 118 6.23 -22.65 2.93
CA LEU A 118 7.25 -22.14 3.83
C LEU A 118 8.07 -23.31 4.39
N VAL A 119 9.02 -23.83 3.61
CA VAL A 119 9.93 -24.93 3.99
C VAL A 119 11.38 -24.48 3.89
N VAL A 120 12.28 -25.00 4.72
CA VAL A 120 13.69 -24.60 4.71
C VAL A 120 14.51 -25.42 3.68
N ASP A 121 14.11 -26.67 3.45
CA ASP A 121 14.89 -27.62 2.64
C ASP A 121 14.69 -27.46 1.12
N ASP A 122 13.69 -26.67 0.70
CA ASP A 122 13.44 -26.32 -0.70
C ASP A 122 13.38 -24.80 -0.86
N TYR A 123 14.51 -24.22 -1.26
CA TYR A 123 14.65 -22.78 -1.46
C TYR A 123 13.68 -22.23 -2.52
N ASN A 124 13.40 -22.99 -3.58
CA ASN A 124 12.51 -22.54 -4.65
C ASN A 124 11.05 -22.51 -4.15
N LYS A 125 10.61 -23.55 -3.43
CA LYS A 125 9.29 -23.56 -2.80
C LYS A 125 9.15 -22.45 -1.76
N PHE A 126 10.19 -22.25 -0.93
CA PHE A 126 10.27 -21.16 0.05
C PHE A 126 10.09 -19.79 -0.61
N LYS A 127 10.93 -19.47 -1.62
CA LYS A 127 10.94 -18.17 -2.31
C LYS A 127 9.65 -17.94 -3.11
N ASN A 128 9.13 -18.96 -3.78
CA ASN A 128 8.03 -18.80 -4.73
C ASN A 128 6.63 -18.97 -4.15
N GLN A 129 6.47 -19.85 -3.18
CA GLN A 129 5.19 -20.13 -2.54
C GLN A 129 5.18 -19.63 -1.10
N GLY A 130 6.17 -20.03 -0.28
CA GLY A 130 6.21 -19.75 1.15
C GLY A 130 6.15 -18.25 1.49
N ILE A 131 7.06 -17.45 0.93
CA ILE A 131 7.08 -15.99 1.15
C ILE A 131 5.80 -15.33 0.66
N ARG A 132 5.29 -15.74 -0.51
CA ARG A 132 4.07 -15.16 -1.10
C ARG A 132 2.86 -15.41 -0.19
N ASN A 133 2.69 -16.65 0.26
CA ASN A 133 1.59 -17.05 1.14
C ASN A 133 1.72 -16.39 2.51
N PHE A 134 2.94 -16.24 3.02
CA PHE A 134 3.20 -15.48 4.24
C PHE A 134 2.77 -14.01 4.13
N ILE A 135 3.23 -13.28 3.10
CA ILE A 135 2.87 -11.86 2.91
C ILE A 135 1.35 -11.73 2.76
N LYS A 136 0.72 -12.61 1.98
CA LYS A 136 -0.73 -12.63 1.81
C LYS A 136 -1.45 -12.78 3.16
N LEU A 137 -1.01 -13.73 3.99
CA LEU A 137 -1.57 -13.93 5.32
C LEU A 137 -1.39 -12.69 6.22
N ILE A 138 -0.22 -12.05 6.20
CA ILE A 138 0.00 -10.80 6.96
C ILE A 138 -0.97 -9.70 6.49
N ASN A 139 -1.16 -9.51 5.18
CA ASN A 139 -2.14 -8.56 4.64
C ASN A 139 -3.56 -8.84 5.14
N GLU A 140 -4.01 -10.10 5.02
CA GLU A 140 -5.33 -10.57 5.45
C GLU A 140 -5.54 -10.37 6.97
N LEU A 141 -4.48 -10.54 7.76
CA LEU A 141 -4.56 -10.35 9.22
C LEU A 141 -4.56 -8.88 9.62
N THR A 142 -3.73 -8.04 9.01
CA THR A 142 -3.38 -6.72 9.56
C THR A 142 -4.14 -5.57 8.88
N ILE A 143 -4.21 -5.58 7.55
CA ILE A 143 -4.79 -4.49 6.76
C ILE A 143 -6.29 -4.68 6.61
N GLU A 144 -6.73 -5.87 6.20
CA GLU A 144 -8.16 -6.13 5.95
C GLU A 144 -9.02 -6.00 7.22
N LYS A 145 -8.43 -6.30 8.39
CA LYS A 145 -9.10 -6.15 9.67
C LYS A 145 -9.11 -4.71 10.20
N ARG A 146 -8.37 -3.79 9.57
CA ARG A 146 -8.22 -2.36 9.97
C ARG A 146 -7.96 -2.17 11.47
N ASP A 147 -7.22 -3.10 12.08
CA ASP A 147 -6.96 -3.09 13.52
C ASP A 147 -5.49 -2.71 13.75
N ASN A 148 -5.23 -1.59 14.41
CA ASN A 148 -3.87 -1.07 14.60
C ASN A 148 -3.15 -1.70 15.82
N ASN A 149 -3.68 -2.81 16.34
CA ASN A 149 -3.23 -3.42 17.60
C ASN A 149 -2.48 -4.73 17.38
N PHE A 150 -1.70 -4.83 16.31
CA PHE A 150 -0.84 -5.98 16.05
C PHE A 150 0.55 -5.79 16.66
N LEU A 151 1.12 -6.91 17.12
CA LEU A 151 2.52 -7.03 17.52
C LEU A 151 3.12 -8.24 16.80
N LEU A 152 4.39 -8.16 16.40
CA LEU A 152 5.14 -9.31 15.88
C LEU A 152 6.03 -9.89 16.97
N CYS A 153 5.96 -11.20 17.16
CA CYS A 153 6.91 -11.98 17.94
C CYS A 153 7.84 -12.71 16.96
N ILE A 154 9.08 -12.24 16.85
CA ILE A 154 10.07 -12.71 15.87
C ILE A 154 11.16 -13.59 16.49
N SER A 155 10.95 -14.07 17.71
CA SER A 155 11.92 -14.88 18.46
C SER A 155 11.99 -16.34 18.02
N GLY A 156 10.87 -16.89 17.53
CA GLY A 156 10.77 -18.29 17.09
C GLY A 156 10.90 -18.44 15.58
N GLY A 157 11.16 -19.66 15.12
CA GLY A 157 11.22 -20.01 13.70
C GLY A 157 12.63 -20.06 13.10
N PHE A 158 12.68 -20.20 11.78
CA PHE A 158 13.93 -20.26 11.03
C PHE A 158 14.69 -18.93 11.13
N LYS A 159 15.96 -18.97 11.57
CA LYS A 159 16.76 -17.75 11.81
C LYS A 159 16.91 -16.87 10.57
N GLY A 160 16.95 -17.46 9.37
CA GLY A 160 16.97 -16.70 8.11
C GLY A 160 15.66 -15.95 7.80
N PHE A 161 14.57 -16.25 8.52
CA PHE A 161 13.28 -15.59 8.36
C PHE A 161 13.11 -14.34 9.24
N ILE A 162 13.88 -14.22 10.33
CA ILE A 162 13.83 -13.07 11.25
C ILE A 162 14.09 -11.73 10.53
N PRO A 163 15.07 -11.60 9.62
CA PRO A 163 15.26 -10.36 8.87
C PRO A 163 14.04 -9.99 8.01
N ILE A 164 13.41 -10.98 7.36
CA ILE A 164 12.20 -10.78 6.54
C ILE A 164 11.05 -10.31 7.43
N MET A 165 10.82 -10.97 8.57
CA MET A 165 9.82 -10.56 9.57
C MET A 165 10.07 -9.16 10.11
N THR A 166 11.33 -8.78 10.29
CA THR A 166 11.70 -7.44 10.77
C THR A 166 11.33 -6.39 9.73
N ILE A 167 11.67 -6.61 8.46
CA ILE A 167 11.26 -5.74 7.36
C ILE A 167 9.74 -5.64 7.30
N VAL A 168 9.03 -6.78 7.32
CA VAL A 168 7.56 -6.82 7.33
C VAL A 168 6.98 -6.02 8.50
N GLY A 169 7.51 -6.17 9.71
CA GLY A 169 7.07 -5.36 10.85
C GLY A 169 7.15 -3.87 10.57
N GLN A 170 8.22 -3.42 9.94
CA GLN A 170 8.38 -2.00 9.62
C GLN A 170 7.44 -1.55 8.49
N LEU A 171 7.26 -2.36 7.45
CA LEU A 171 6.43 -2.00 6.29
C LEU A 171 4.93 -2.00 6.59
N PHE A 172 4.51 -2.78 7.58
CA PHE A 172 3.11 -2.88 8.01
C PHE A 172 2.82 -2.06 9.27
N ASP A 173 3.75 -1.20 9.70
CA ASP A 173 3.64 -0.40 10.92
C ASP A 173 3.36 -1.24 12.19
N ILE A 174 3.98 -2.42 12.28
CA ILE A 174 3.84 -3.37 13.38
C ILE A 174 5.11 -3.40 14.23
N LYS A 175 4.95 -3.16 15.52
CA LYS A 175 6.05 -3.31 16.49
C LYS A 175 6.48 -4.77 16.61
N SER A 176 7.79 -5.00 16.60
CA SER A 176 8.35 -6.35 16.73
C SER A 176 9.00 -6.55 18.09
N TYR A 177 8.92 -7.77 18.61
CA TYR A 177 9.52 -8.19 19.86
C TYR A 177 10.40 -9.42 19.64
N TYR A 178 11.57 -9.37 20.25
CA TYR A 178 12.59 -10.41 20.13
C TYR A 178 13.21 -10.71 21.49
N ILE A 179 13.51 -11.99 21.75
CA ILE A 179 14.35 -12.43 22.86
C ILE A 179 15.57 -13.14 22.26
N PHE A 180 16.76 -12.72 22.68
CA PHE A 180 18.00 -13.39 22.33
C PHE A 180 18.15 -14.67 23.17
N GLU A 181 18.45 -15.81 22.54
CA GLU A 181 18.43 -17.17 23.13
C GLU A 181 19.20 -17.34 24.47
N LYS A 182 20.16 -16.46 24.78
CA LYS A 182 20.94 -16.49 26.03
C LYS A 182 20.57 -15.40 27.04
N SER A 183 19.54 -14.60 26.76
CA SER A 183 19.12 -13.48 27.61
C SER A 183 17.67 -13.63 28.04
N ASP A 184 17.34 -13.06 29.20
CA ASP A 184 15.97 -12.85 29.64
C ASP A 184 15.45 -11.45 29.26
N VAL A 185 16.10 -10.74 28.32
CA VAL A 185 15.73 -9.38 27.95
C VAL A 185 14.78 -9.41 26.76
N LEU A 186 13.59 -8.85 26.93
CA LEU A 186 12.65 -8.59 25.85
C LEU A 186 13.07 -7.31 25.12
N ILE A 187 13.50 -7.45 23.87
CA ILE A 187 13.87 -6.34 23.00
C ILE A 187 12.62 -5.92 22.22
N GLU A 188 12.24 -4.66 22.34
CA GLU A 188 11.23 -4.02 21.49
C GLU A 188 11.95 -3.35 20.31
N ILE A 189 11.56 -3.71 19.10
CA ILE A 189 11.97 -3.04 17.86
C ILE A 189 10.79 -2.13 17.47
N PRO A 190 10.90 -0.81 17.69
CA PRO A 190 9.83 0.11 17.36
C PRO A 190 9.66 0.20 15.84
N VAL A 191 8.48 0.65 15.40
CA VAL A 191 8.28 1.09 14.02
C VAL A 191 9.05 2.39 13.84
N LEU A 192 10.00 2.38 12.92
CA LEU A 192 10.76 3.57 12.55
C LEU A 192 9.98 4.34 11.48
N PRO A 193 10.08 5.68 11.46
CA PRO A 193 9.37 6.52 10.49
C PRO A 193 10.08 6.50 9.12
N PHE A 194 10.49 5.33 8.63
CA PHE A 194 10.92 5.17 7.25
C PHE A 194 9.72 4.69 6.44
N ASN A 195 9.52 5.32 5.30
CA ASN A 195 8.50 4.92 4.34
C ASN A 195 9.18 4.61 3.01
N PHE A 196 8.51 3.88 2.13
CA PHE A 196 8.99 3.77 0.77
C PHE A 196 8.91 5.12 0.08
N ASP A 197 9.91 5.37 -0.77
CA ASP A 197 9.75 6.36 -1.81
C ASP A 197 8.80 5.78 -2.87
N TYR A 198 7.49 5.99 -2.65
CA TYR A 198 6.46 5.51 -3.56
C TYR A 198 6.55 6.17 -4.94
N GLU A 199 7.20 7.33 -5.05
CA GLU A 199 7.52 7.93 -6.34
C GLU A 199 8.52 7.07 -7.09
N GLU A 200 9.64 6.77 -6.45
CA GLU A 200 10.69 5.95 -7.04
C GLU A 200 10.16 4.54 -7.36
N LEU A 201 9.34 3.95 -6.47
CA LEU A 201 8.64 2.70 -6.76
C LEU A 201 7.70 2.82 -7.97
N PHE A 202 6.96 3.93 -8.08
CA PHE A 202 6.13 4.19 -9.25
C PHE A 202 6.96 4.21 -10.52
N GLU A 203 8.05 4.96 -10.57
CA GLU A 203 8.91 4.99 -11.76
C GLU A 203 9.57 3.65 -12.06
N ILE A 204 9.96 2.89 -11.03
CA ILE A 204 10.56 1.57 -11.20
C ILE A 204 9.53 0.61 -11.79
N TYR A 205 8.28 0.60 -11.31
CA TYR A 205 7.27 -0.35 -11.79
C TYR A 205 6.55 0.11 -13.07
N SER A 206 6.35 1.41 -13.29
CA SER A 206 5.63 1.97 -14.46
C SER A 206 6.55 2.30 -15.65
N GLY A 207 7.85 2.45 -15.42
CA GLY A 207 8.79 2.96 -16.40
C GLY A 207 9.07 2.01 -17.58
N LYS A 208 9.48 2.59 -18.72
CA LYS A 208 10.03 1.82 -19.86
C LYS A 208 11.38 1.19 -19.48
N ASN A 209 11.63 -0.05 -19.93
CA ASN A 209 12.85 -0.82 -19.62
C ASN A 209 13.08 -1.01 -18.11
N ASN A 210 12.00 -1.17 -17.34
CA ASN A 210 12.04 -1.35 -15.90
C ASN A 210 12.88 -2.55 -15.45
N GLU A 211 13.03 -3.61 -16.25
CA GLU A 211 13.82 -4.80 -15.91
C GLU A 211 15.21 -4.48 -15.35
N LYS A 212 15.93 -3.54 -15.97
CA LYS A 212 17.27 -3.15 -15.52
C LYS A 212 17.24 -2.52 -14.13
N ARG A 213 16.34 -1.55 -13.91
CA ARG A 213 16.16 -0.90 -12.59
C ARG A 213 15.69 -1.92 -11.56
N LEU A 214 14.73 -2.77 -11.91
CA LEU A 214 14.23 -3.82 -11.04
C LEU A 214 15.36 -4.76 -10.58
N LYS A 215 16.35 -5.07 -11.43
CA LYS A 215 17.57 -5.81 -11.02
C LYS A 215 18.52 -4.98 -10.16
N GLU A 216 18.77 -3.72 -10.53
CA GLU A 216 19.64 -2.80 -9.75
C GLU A 216 19.17 -2.65 -8.29
N PHE A 217 17.85 -2.62 -8.07
CA PHE A 217 17.24 -2.59 -6.73
C PHE A 217 17.07 -3.97 -6.10
N GLY A 218 17.46 -5.05 -6.79
CA GLY A 218 17.34 -6.43 -6.32
C GLY A 218 15.90 -6.93 -6.23
N PHE A 219 14.95 -6.33 -6.95
CA PHE A 219 13.55 -6.79 -7.04
C PHE A 219 13.41 -7.97 -7.99
N LEU A 220 14.25 -8.02 -9.02
CA LEU A 220 14.47 -9.19 -9.88
C LEU A 220 15.88 -9.74 -9.66
N ASP A 221 16.04 -11.05 -9.82
CA ASP A 221 17.35 -11.68 -9.93
C ASP A 221 17.89 -11.66 -11.36
N GLU A 222 19.09 -12.19 -11.56
CA GLU A 222 19.76 -12.24 -12.87
C GLU A 222 18.94 -12.96 -13.94
N THR A 223 18.07 -13.90 -13.53
CA THR A 223 17.22 -14.68 -14.42
C THR A 223 15.85 -14.04 -14.68
N ASN A 224 15.67 -12.77 -14.31
CA ASN A 224 14.40 -12.04 -14.37
C ASN A 224 13.30 -12.64 -13.45
N GLN A 225 13.65 -13.41 -12.43
CA GLN A 225 12.66 -13.88 -11.45
C GLN A 225 12.56 -12.93 -10.26
N GLU A 226 11.34 -12.69 -9.78
CA GLU A 226 11.10 -11.84 -8.62
C GLU A 226 11.77 -12.40 -7.36
N THR A 227 12.56 -11.55 -6.70
CA THR A 227 13.17 -11.84 -5.41
C THR A 227 12.13 -11.73 -4.28
N ILE A 228 12.53 -12.13 -3.07
CA ILE A 228 11.71 -11.95 -1.86
C ILE A 228 11.35 -10.46 -1.66
N ILE A 229 12.35 -9.58 -1.81
CA ILE A 229 12.17 -8.14 -1.67
C ILE A 229 11.29 -7.62 -2.80
N GLY A 230 11.51 -8.06 -4.04
CA GLY A 230 10.70 -7.64 -5.18
C GLY A 230 9.22 -7.99 -5.04
N LYS A 231 8.90 -9.16 -4.48
CA LYS A 231 7.50 -9.56 -4.20
C LYS A 231 6.88 -8.69 -3.11
N LEU A 232 7.63 -8.39 -2.06
CA LEU A 232 7.18 -7.55 -0.94
C LEU A 232 6.92 -6.12 -1.39
N THR A 233 7.87 -5.50 -2.10
CA THR A 233 7.74 -4.13 -2.62
C THR A 233 6.62 -4.04 -3.65
N LYS A 234 6.44 -5.05 -4.50
CA LYS A 234 5.36 -5.09 -5.48
C LYS A 234 3.98 -5.14 -4.82
N SER A 235 3.81 -5.98 -3.80
CA SER A 235 2.55 -6.03 -3.03
C SER A 235 2.21 -4.67 -2.41
N LEU A 236 3.19 -3.97 -1.88
CA LEU A 236 2.98 -2.65 -1.26
C LEU A 236 2.76 -1.55 -2.30
N TYR A 237 3.45 -1.62 -3.43
CA TYR A 237 3.21 -0.78 -4.59
C TYR A 237 1.75 -0.92 -5.06
N GLU A 238 1.30 -2.15 -5.35
CA GLU A 238 -0.06 -2.43 -5.81
C GLU A 238 -1.13 -1.92 -4.83
N GLU A 239 -0.88 -2.00 -3.52
CA GLU A 239 -1.78 -1.47 -2.50
C GLU A 239 -1.82 0.07 -2.46
N LYS A 240 -0.66 0.73 -2.56
CA LYS A 240 -0.54 2.19 -2.30
C LYS A 240 -0.68 3.06 -3.54
N ILE A 241 -0.49 2.50 -4.74
CA ILE A 241 -0.60 3.27 -5.99
C ILE A 241 -1.96 3.93 -6.23
N PRO A 242 -3.11 3.28 -5.96
CA PRO A 242 -4.40 3.95 -6.13
C PRO A 242 -4.46 5.27 -5.37
N PHE A 243 -4.02 5.27 -4.11
CA PHE A 243 -3.91 6.48 -3.29
C PHE A 243 -2.94 7.51 -3.90
N LEU A 244 -1.76 7.07 -4.36
CA LEU A 244 -0.78 7.97 -4.98
C LEU A 244 -1.34 8.64 -6.24
N ILE A 245 -2.06 7.90 -7.08
CA ILE A 245 -2.70 8.43 -8.30
C ILE A 245 -3.77 9.47 -7.93
N GLU A 246 -4.57 9.21 -6.89
CA GLU A 246 -5.57 10.17 -6.40
C GLU A 246 -4.92 11.46 -5.86
N VAL A 247 -3.84 11.33 -5.09
CA VAL A 247 -3.06 12.48 -4.60
C VAL A 247 -2.50 13.30 -5.77
N TRP A 248 -1.97 12.64 -6.80
CA TRP A 248 -1.51 13.31 -8.01
C TRP A 248 -2.62 14.09 -8.70
N GLY A 249 -3.82 13.51 -8.85
CA GLY A 249 -4.96 14.20 -9.45
C GLY A 249 -5.22 15.55 -8.77
N ARG A 250 -5.31 15.53 -7.44
CA ARG A 250 -5.53 16.75 -6.64
C ARG A 250 -4.40 17.77 -6.76
N ILE A 251 -3.15 17.31 -6.79
CA ILE A 251 -1.99 18.19 -6.98
C ILE A 251 -2.06 18.88 -8.35
N ILE A 252 -2.36 18.12 -9.42
CA ILE A 252 -2.46 18.67 -10.77
C ILE A 252 -3.66 19.63 -10.88
N GLU A 253 -4.80 19.31 -10.29
CA GLU A 253 -5.97 20.20 -10.23
C GLU A 253 -5.63 21.52 -9.53
N PHE A 254 -4.96 21.45 -8.38
CA PHE A 254 -4.52 22.63 -7.64
C PHE A 254 -3.53 23.48 -8.45
N LEU A 255 -2.56 22.83 -9.08
CA LEU A 255 -1.60 23.46 -9.97
C LEU A 255 -2.31 24.20 -11.11
N VAL A 256 -3.17 23.52 -11.86
CA VAL A 256 -3.93 24.13 -12.98
C VAL A 256 -4.78 25.30 -12.49
N PHE A 257 -5.41 25.18 -11.32
CA PHE A 257 -6.12 26.29 -10.70
C PHE A 257 -5.20 27.50 -10.46
N GLU A 258 -4.05 27.32 -9.82
CA GLU A 258 -3.09 28.40 -9.58
C GLU A 258 -2.63 29.06 -10.89
N TYR A 259 -2.41 28.26 -11.94
CA TYR A 259 -2.01 28.80 -13.24
C TYR A 259 -3.04 29.77 -13.77
N PHE A 260 -4.33 29.41 -13.71
CA PHE A 260 -5.41 30.25 -14.20
C PHE A 260 -5.81 31.39 -13.27
N VAL A 261 -5.35 31.37 -12.01
CA VAL A 261 -5.42 32.55 -11.11
C VAL A 261 -4.46 33.63 -11.59
N GLU A 262 -3.26 33.24 -12.03
CA GLU A 262 -2.23 34.18 -12.50
C GLU A 262 -2.35 34.51 -14.00
N ASN A 263 -2.92 33.59 -14.78
CA ASN A 263 -3.05 33.70 -16.23
C ASN A 263 -4.53 33.57 -16.64
N PRO A 264 -5.22 34.69 -16.94
CA PRO A 264 -6.63 34.64 -17.32
C PRO A 264 -6.90 33.67 -18.46
N TYR A 265 -7.95 32.86 -18.31
CA TYR A 265 -8.34 31.93 -19.37
C TYR A 265 -8.89 32.71 -20.56
N LYS A 266 -8.23 32.59 -21.72
CA LYS A 266 -8.67 33.20 -22.97
C LYS A 266 -9.56 32.23 -23.73
N THR A 267 -10.85 32.55 -23.89
CA THR A 267 -11.82 31.78 -24.68
C THR A 267 -11.49 31.81 -26.17
N SER A 268 -12.14 30.96 -26.94
CA SER A 268 -11.97 30.85 -28.40
C SER A 268 -12.49 32.04 -29.18
N ASN A 269 -13.41 32.82 -28.61
CA ASN A 269 -13.82 34.12 -29.17
C ASN A 269 -12.91 35.29 -28.72
N GLY A 270 -11.82 35.01 -27.98
CA GLY A 270 -10.82 36.00 -27.58
C GLY A 270 -11.13 36.76 -26.28
N GLN A 271 -12.19 36.40 -25.55
CA GLN A 271 -12.53 36.97 -24.25
C GLN A 271 -11.63 36.41 -23.14
N ASN A 272 -11.12 37.29 -22.27
CA ASN A 272 -10.37 36.88 -21.09
C ASN A 272 -11.30 36.69 -19.89
N LEU A 273 -11.26 35.51 -19.28
CA LEU A 273 -11.97 35.16 -18.05
C LEU A 273 -10.99 35.24 -16.87
N ASN A 274 -11.15 36.27 -16.04
CA ASN A 274 -10.24 36.58 -14.93
C ASN A 274 -10.59 35.84 -13.64
N PHE A 275 -11.70 35.11 -13.59
CA PHE A 275 -12.16 34.42 -12.38
C PHE A 275 -12.26 32.93 -12.61
N VAL A 276 -11.55 32.18 -11.77
CA VAL A 276 -11.49 30.72 -11.78
C VAL A 276 -11.90 30.17 -10.42
N SER A 277 -12.57 29.03 -10.42
CA SER A 277 -12.97 28.29 -9.22
C SER A 277 -12.68 26.80 -9.39
N ARG A 278 -12.29 26.12 -8.31
CA ARG A 278 -11.99 24.68 -8.27
C ARG A 278 -13.15 23.90 -7.63
N ASP A 279 -13.32 22.63 -8.00
CA ASP A 279 -14.28 21.67 -7.41
C ASP A 279 -15.74 22.20 -7.38
N LYS A 280 -16.20 22.84 -8.46
CA LYS A 280 -17.52 23.49 -8.48
C LYS A 280 -18.60 22.56 -9.00
N LYS A 281 -19.72 22.48 -8.28
CA LYS A 281 -20.91 21.76 -8.73
C LYS A 281 -21.86 22.68 -9.49
N ILE A 282 -22.21 22.28 -10.71
CA ILE A 282 -23.19 22.94 -11.58
C ILE A 282 -24.30 21.93 -11.86
N ASP A 283 -25.53 22.24 -11.48
CA ASP A 283 -26.69 21.34 -11.61
C ASP A 283 -26.42 19.90 -11.11
N GLY A 284 -25.69 19.77 -10.00
CA GLY A 284 -25.35 18.49 -9.37
C GLY A 284 -24.20 17.72 -10.01
N LYS A 285 -23.57 18.25 -11.08
CA LYS A 285 -22.34 17.69 -11.66
C LYS A 285 -21.13 18.51 -11.27
N GLU A 286 -20.09 17.82 -10.84
CA GLU A 286 -18.82 18.41 -10.43
C GLU A 286 -17.94 18.65 -11.66
N PHE A 287 -17.22 19.76 -11.63
CA PHE A 287 -16.21 20.15 -12.61
C PHE A 287 -14.95 20.55 -11.84
N ASP A 288 -13.81 20.05 -12.29
CA ASP A 288 -12.53 20.27 -11.62
C ASP A 288 -12.19 21.78 -11.61
N ILE A 289 -12.39 22.47 -12.73
CA ILE A 289 -12.16 23.91 -12.87
C ILE A 289 -13.32 24.58 -13.61
N VAL A 290 -13.75 25.76 -13.16
CA VAL A 290 -14.80 26.58 -13.79
C VAL A 290 -14.33 28.02 -13.94
N PHE A 291 -14.56 28.59 -15.13
CA PHE A 291 -14.17 29.94 -15.50
C PHE A 291 -15.38 30.86 -15.64
N SER A 292 -15.24 32.12 -15.23
CA SER A 292 -16.31 33.12 -15.26
C SER A 292 -15.79 34.54 -15.48
N ASN A 293 -16.70 35.45 -15.86
CA ASN A 293 -16.38 36.86 -16.11
C ASN A 293 -16.27 37.71 -14.84
N LYS A 294 -16.93 37.28 -13.77
CA LYS A 294 -16.98 37.98 -12.49
C LYS A 294 -16.86 36.96 -11.37
N LYS A 295 -16.34 37.37 -10.22
CA LYS A 295 -16.31 36.54 -9.02
C LYS A 295 -17.72 36.02 -8.73
N ASP A 296 -17.82 34.71 -8.51
CA ASP A 296 -19.09 34.00 -8.28
C ASP A 296 -20.14 34.20 -9.39
N GLY A 297 -19.69 34.52 -10.61
CA GLY A 297 -20.55 34.70 -11.78
C GLY A 297 -21.02 33.41 -12.41
N GLU A 298 -21.86 33.57 -13.44
CA GLU A 298 -22.27 32.43 -14.28
C GLU A 298 -21.04 31.84 -15.00
N PRO A 299 -20.91 30.51 -15.02
CA PRO A 299 -19.86 29.82 -15.75
C PRO A 299 -19.90 30.15 -17.26
N VAL A 300 -18.73 30.41 -17.84
CA VAL A 300 -18.57 30.63 -19.29
C VAL A 300 -17.84 29.46 -19.95
N ALA A 301 -16.89 28.87 -19.23
CA ALA A 301 -16.17 27.66 -19.62
C ALA A 301 -16.00 26.76 -18.40
N ALA A 302 -15.91 25.45 -18.62
CA ALA A 302 -15.61 24.47 -17.58
C ALA A 302 -14.57 23.48 -18.09
N MET A 303 -13.70 23.03 -17.19
CA MET A 303 -12.58 22.15 -17.50
C MET A 303 -12.61 20.91 -16.60
N GLU A 304 -12.37 19.78 -17.23
CA GLU A 304 -12.15 18.49 -16.59
C GLU A 304 -10.68 18.11 -16.75
N ILE A 305 -10.07 17.60 -15.68
CA ILE A 305 -8.67 17.20 -15.58
C ILE A 305 -8.62 15.69 -15.37
N LYS A 306 -7.92 14.98 -16.24
CA LYS A 306 -7.79 13.52 -16.14
C LYS A 306 -6.38 13.03 -16.44
N PRO A 307 -5.90 12.00 -15.71
CA PRO A 307 -4.67 11.35 -16.08
C PRO A 307 -4.89 10.58 -17.39
N LEU A 308 -3.86 10.57 -18.25
CA LEU A 308 -3.85 9.82 -19.50
C LEU A 308 -4.21 8.34 -19.30
N ASN A 309 -3.83 7.75 -18.17
CA ASN A 309 -4.13 6.36 -17.82
C ASN A 309 -5.64 6.05 -17.73
N THR A 310 -6.47 7.03 -17.35
CA THR A 310 -7.93 6.87 -17.33
C THR A 310 -8.48 6.66 -18.73
N LEU A 311 -7.90 7.30 -19.74
CA LEU A 311 -8.32 7.14 -21.14
C LEU A 311 -7.91 5.78 -21.73
N TYR A 312 -6.85 5.16 -21.21
CA TYR A 312 -6.49 3.79 -21.58
C TYR A 312 -7.40 2.75 -20.92
N ASN A 313 -7.60 2.85 -19.61
CA ASN A 313 -8.15 1.73 -18.83
C ASN A 313 -9.61 1.90 -18.40
N ARG A 314 -10.13 3.13 -18.36
CA ARG A 314 -11.47 3.45 -17.82
C ARG A 314 -12.21 4.45 -18.71
N PHE A 315 -12.02 4.33 -20.03
CA PHE A 315 -12.58 5.26 -20.99
C PHE A 315 -14.11 5.29 -20.96
N ASP A 316 -14.79 4.15 -20.89
CA ASP A 316 -16.25 4.10 -20.92
C ASP A 316 -16.88 4.79 -19.71
N GLU A 317 -16.27 4.62 -18.52
CA GLU A 317 -16.69 5.32 -17.30
C GLU A 317 -16.49 6.83 -17.43
N PHE A 318 -15.34 7.24 -17.97
CA PHE A 318 -15.05 8.64 -18.24
C PHE A 318 -15.99 9.23 -19.28
N MET A 319 -16.29 8.53 -20.38
CA MET A 319 -17.22 8.97 -21.41
C MET A 319 -18.62 9.17 -20.87
N LYS A 320 -19.08 8.28 -19.99
CA LYS A 320 -20.36 8.44 -19.30
C LYS A 320 -20.37 9.70 -18.44
N GLN A 321 -19.29 9.98 -17.71
CA GLN A 321 -19.15 11.21 -16.92
C GLN A 321 -19.13 12.46 -17.81
N ALA A 322 -18.25 12.49 -18.81
CA ALA A 322 -18.10 13.61 -19.74
C ALA A 322 -19.41 13.91 -20.47
N SER A 323 -20.15 12.88 -20.90
CA SER A 323 -21.46 13.06 -21.53
C SER A 323 -22.45 13.77 -20.62
N GLN A 324 -22.50 13.40 -19.33
CA GLN A 324 -23.37 14.04 -18.35
C GLN A 324 -22.96 15.49 -18.05
N GLN A 325 -21.66 15.76 -17.99
CA GLN A 325 -21.12 17.11 -17.82
C GLN A 325 -21.45 17.99 -19.04
N ILE A 326 -21.31 17.46 -20.26
CA ILE A 326 -21.63 18.14 -21.51
C ILE A 326 -23.13 18.49 -21.59
N GLU A 327 -24.02 17.62 -21.11
CA GLU A 327 -25.46 17.95 -21.00
C GLU A 327 -25.70 19.13 -20.05
N VAL A 328 -25.00 19.19 -18.91
CA VAL A 328 -25.09 20.33 -17.98
C VAL A 328 -24.56 21.61 -18.62
N ILE A 329 -23.44 21.54 -19.33
CA ILE A 329 -22.85 22.66 -20.07
C ILE A 329 -23.85 23.21 -21.10
N ASN A 330 -24.45 22.32 -21.88
CA ASN A 330 -25.48 22.69 -22.86
C ASN A 330 -26.68 23.37 -22.18
N LYS A 331 -27.21 22.77 -21.12
CA LYS A 331 -28.37 23.29 -20.36
C LYS A 331 -28.11 24.68 -19.76
N ARG A 332 -26.90 24.91 -19.23
CA ARG A 332 -26.49 26.18 -18.62
C ARG A 332 -25.92 27.18 -19.63
N ASN A 333 -25.95 26.85 -20.93
CA ASN A 333 -25.43 27.69 -22.01
C ASN A 333 -23.95 28.09 -21.83
N ILE A 334 -23.17 27.20 -21.19
CA ILE A 334 -21.72 27.31 -21.04
C ILE A 334 -21.11 27.07 -22.42
N LYS A 335 -20.17 27.93 -22.84
CA LYS A 335 -19.72 27.98 -24.23
C LYS A 335 -18.63 26.97 -24.56
N GLU A 336 -17.82 26.62 -23.56
CA GLU A 336 -16.63 25.80 -23.77
C GLU A 336 -16.52 24.67 -22.75
N TYR A 337 -16.18 23.49 -23.26
CA TYR A 337 -15.75 22.34 -22.48
C TYR A 337 -14.27 22.10 -22.73
N CYS A 338 -13.45 22.18 -21.68
CA CYS A 338 -12.03 21.94 -21.77
C CYS A 338 -11.70 20.57 -21.17
N LEU A 339 -10.88 19.80 -21.86
CA LEU A 339 -10.30 18.59 -21.31
C LEU A 339 -8.79 18.81 -21.17
N LEU A 340 -8.28 18.66 -19.95
CA LEU A 340 -6.86 18.64 -19.69
C LEU A 340 -6.44 17.21 -19.39
N ILE A 341 -5.53 16.69 -20.21
CA ILE A 341 -4.95 15.37 -20.04
C ILE A 341 -3.54 15.54 -19.50
N TYR A 342 -3.26 14.97 -18.34
CA TYR A 342 -1.91 14.96 -17.79
C TYR A 342 -1.29 13.56 -17.82
N SER A 343 0.03 13.52 -17.92
CA SER A 343 0.81 12.30 -17.90
C SER A 343 2.04 12.50 -17.03
N LEU A 344 2.33 11.51 -16.18
CA LEU A 344 3.52 11.52 -15.33
C LEU A 344 4.78 11.13 -16.10
N GLU A 345 4.67 10.32 -17.16
CA GLU A 345 5.84 9.73 -17.83
C GLU A 345 5.76 9.65 -19.36
N VAL A 346 4.55 9.56 -19.90
CA VAL A 346 4.32 9.37 -21.34
C VAL A 346 4.34 10.73 -22.03
N ASN A 347 5.23 10.86 -23.01
CA ASN A 347 5.38 12.08 -23.81
C ASN A 347 4.38 12.17 -24.97
N GLU A 348 3.81 11.05 -25.43
CA GLU A 348 2.96 11.00 -26.62
C GLU A 348 1.63 10.29 -26.38
N ILE A 349 0.54 10.92 -26.80
CA ILE A 349 -0.79 10.33 -26.82
C ILE A 349 -0.88 9.40 -28.03
N LYS A 350 -1.12 8.10 -27.82
CA LYS A 350 -1.27 7.13 -28.91
C LYS A 350 -2.51 7.42 -29.76
N SER A 351 -2.47 7.05 -31.03
CA SER A 351 -3.56 7.23 -32.00
C SER A 351 -4.91 6.67 -31.54
N GLU A 352 -4.93 5.54 -30.83
CA GLU A 352 -6.14 4.97 -30.25
C GLU A 352 -6.83 5.94 -29.28
N ILE A 353 -6.06 6.63 -28.44
CA ILE A 353 -6.59 7.61 -27.49
C ILE A 353 -7.04 8.87 -28.21
N ILE A 354 -6.36 9.27 -29.29
CA ILE A 354 -6.78 10.39 -30.14
C ILE A 354 -8.19 10.14 -30.69
N ASN A 355 -8.45 8.94 -31.24
CA ASN A 355 -9.77 8.57 -31.75
C ASN A 355 -10.85 8.64 -30.65
N LYS A 356 -10.54 8.13 -29.46
CA LYS A 356 -11.40 8.22 -28.27
C LYS A 356 -11.73 9.68 -27.90
N ILE A 357 -10.74 10.59 -27.92
CA ILE A 357 -10.99 12.01 -27.64
C ILE A 357 -11.83 12.66 -28.76
N GLN A 358 -11.68 12.24 -30.01
CA GLN A 358 -12.52 12.73 -31.11
C GLN A 358 -14.01 12.43 -30.90
N ASP A 359 -14.37 11.33 -30.22
CA ASP A 359 -15.76 11.04 -29.89
C ASP A 359 -16.36 12.05 -28.90
N ILE A 360 -15.56 12.52 -27.93
CA ILE A 360 -15.95 13.62 -27.03
C ILE A 360 -16.12 14.92 -27.82
N LYS A 361 -15.20 15.19 -28.76
CA LYS A 361 -15.24 16.38 -29.61
C LYS A 361 -16.51 16.41 -30.46
N ARG A 362 -16.93 15.26 -31.01
CA ARG A 362 -18.20 15.10 -31.74
C ARG A 362 -19.40 15.40 -30.84
N LEU A 363 -19.42 14.84 -29.63
CA LEU A 363 -20.51 15.07 -28.67
C LEU A 363 -20.67 16.54 -28.28
N CYS A 364 -19.57 17.26 -28.10
CA CYS A 364 -19.58 18.71 -27.89
C CYS A 364 -20.11 19.45 -29.13
N ALA A 365 -19.65 19.09 -30.32
CA ALA A 365 -20.02 19.73 -31.58
C ALA A 365 -21.53 19.61 -31.87
N ASP A 366 -22.13 18.44 -31.62
CA ASP A 366 -23.58 18.19 -31.77
C ASP A 366 -24.43 19.15 -30.93
N LYS A 367 -23.87 19.65 -29.83
CA LYS A 367 -24.50 20.60 -28.91
C LYS A 367 -24.01 22.04 -29.09
N LYS A 368 -23.22 22.31 -30.14
CA LYS A 368 -22.61 23.62 -30.41
C LYS A 368 -21.73 24.14 -29.26
N ILE A 369 -21.12 23.22 -28.52
CA ILE A 369 -20.16 23.51 -27.47
C ILE A 369 -18.77 23.43 -28.07
N ASN A 370 -17.92 24.42 -27.83
CA ASN A 370 -16.54 24.34 -28.27
C ASN A 370 -15.73 23.45 -27.32
N MET A 371 -15.03 22.45 -27.87
CA MET A 371 -14.12 21.62 -27.08
C MET A 371 -12.69 22.08 -27.26
N ARG A 372 -11.97 22.25 -26.15
CA ARG A 372 -10.52 22.52 -26.16
C ARG A 372 -9.78 21.42 -25.43
N LEU A 373 -8.60 21.08 -25.95
CA LEU A 373 -7.74 20.06 -25.37
C LEU A 373 -6.43 20.68 -24.91
N PHE A 374 -6.05 20.36 -23.67
CA PHE A 374 -4.78 20.72 -23.08
C PHE A 374 -4.02 19.44 -22.73
N CYS A 375 -2.72 19.42 -23.00
CA CYS A 375 -1.85 18.32 -22.60
C CYS A 375 -0.81 18.82 -21.59
N PHE A 376 -0.63 18.09 -20.50
CA PHE A 376 0.32 18.43 -19.44
C PHE A 376 1.26 17.25 -19.14
N ASN A 377 2.49 17.33 -19.64
CA ASN A 377 3.53 16.37 -19.33
C ASN A 377 4.30 16.82 -18.09
N VAL A 378 4.07 16.15 -16.98
CA VAL A 378 4.66 16.51 -15.68
C VAL A 378 6.19 16.37 -15.72
N LYS A 379 6.70 15.29 -16.31
CA LYS A 379 8.15 14.97 -16.35
C LYS A 379 8.95 15.93 -17.20
N GLU A 380 8.45 16.31 -18.37
CA GLU A 380 9.11 17.31 -19.22
C GLU A 380 9.18 18.66 -18.54
N LYS A 381 8.10 19.06 -17.85
CA LYS A 381 8.08 20.34 -17.16
C LYS A 381 8.99 20.34 -15.92
N ILE A 382 9.11 19.23 -15.19
CA ILE A 382 10.10 19.10 -14.10
C ILE A 382 11.52 19.37 -14.60
N LYS A 383 11.92 18.82 -15.77
CA LYS A 383 13.26 19.03 -16.33
C LYS A 383 13.58 20.51 -16.58
N ASN A 384 12.56 21.32 -16.82
CA ASN A 384 12.70 22.74 -17.13
C ASN A 384 12.62 23.65 -15.89
N ILE A 385 12.43 23.09 -14.68
CA ILE A 385 12.43 23.88 -13.45
C ILE A 385 13.86 24.35 -13.16
N ASN A 386 14.07 25.66 -13.19
CA ASN A 386 15.32 26.28 -12.78
C ASN A 386 15.36 26.34 -11.24
N LEU A 387 15.85 25.27 -10.61
CA LEU A 387 15.88 25.16 -9.16
C LEU A 387 16.98 26.06 -8.57
N ASN A 388 16.59 26.88 -7.58
CA ASN A 388 17.56 27.60 -6.74
C ASN A 388 18.57 26.61 -6.12
N ASN A 389 19.81 27.05 -5.88
CA ASN A 389 20.90 26.21 -5.37
C ASN A 389 20.56 25.38 -4.12
N ARG A 390 19.54 25.78 -3.34
CA ARG A 390 19.04 25.07 -2.14
C ARG A 390 18.37 23.72 -2.45
N TYR A 391 17.86 23.52 -3.67
CA TYR A 391 17.06 22.34 -4.06
C TYR A 391 17.71 21.51 -5.18
N LYS A 392 18.94 21.85 -5.60
CA LYS A 392 19.68 21.11 -6.63
C LYS A 392 19.89 19.62 -6.31
N ASN A 393 19.81 19.26 -5.03
CA ASN A 393 20.03 17.89 -4.54
C ASN A 393 18.72 17.17 -4.18
N GLU A 394 17.55 17.79 -4.33
CA GLU A 394 16.27 17.16 -4.04
C GLU A 394 16.01 16.06 -5.08
N LYS A 395 15.98 14.80 -4.64
CA LYS A 395 15.73 13.65 -5.52
C LYS A 395 14.25 13.39 -5.78
N ASN A 396 13.39 13.82 -4.84
CA ASN A 396 11.95 13.57 -4.87
C ASN A 396 11.26 14.62 -5.76
N LYS A 397 10.63 14.21 -6.86
CA LYS A 397 10.06 15.13 -7.85
C LYS A 397 8.69 15.64 -7.42
N PHE A 398 7.97 14.97 -6.51
CA PHE A 398 6.79 15.57 -5.84
C PHE A 398 7.17 16.82 -5.06
N SER A 399 8.23 16.73 -4.25
CA SER A 399 8.79 17.85 -3.49
C SER A 399 9.12 19.01 -4.44
N LEU A 400 9.75 18.71 -5.58
CA LEU A 400 10.06 19.70 -6.62
C LEU A 400 8.83 20.35 -7.24
N ILE A 401 7.76 19.59 -7.51
CA ILE A 401 6.51 20.09 -8.10
C ILE A 401 5.74 20.98 -7.11
N LEU A 402 5.66 20.60 -5.84
CA LEU A 402 5.00 21.42 -4.82
C LEU A 402 5.78 22.69 -4.50
N GLN A 403 7.10 22.66 -4.70
CA GLN A 403 7.99 23.80 -4.46
C GLN A 403 8.16 24.71 -5.68
N SER A 404 7.76 24.27 -6.86
CA SER A 404 7.80 25.09 -8.07
C SER A 404 6.54 25.94 -8.17
N LYS A 405 6.70 27.19 -8.61
CA LYS A 405 5.55 28.00 -9.03
C LYS A 405 5.08 27.52 -10.39
N ILE A 406 3.77 27.43 -10.59
CA ILE A 406 3.24 26.97 -11.87
C ILE A 406 3.48 27.93 -13.04
N ASN A 407 3.86 29.19 -12.79
CA ASN A 407 4.34 30.09 -13.85
C ASN A 407 5.57 29.56 -14.62
N ASN A 408 6.25 28.53 -14.11
CA ASN A 408 7.30 27.83 -14.85
C ASN A 408 6.75 26.76 -15.83
N TYR A 409 5.43 26.57 -15.89
CA TYR A 409 4.77 25.53 -16.67
C TYR A 409 3.78 26.14 -17.67
N GLU A 410 4.18 26.29 -18.94
CA GLU A 410 3.20 26.63 -19.99
C GLU A 410 2.21 25.47 -20.22
N LEU A 411 0.92 25.72 -20.05
CA LEU A 411 -0.14 24.83 -20.53
C LEU A 411 -0.29 24.99 -22.04
N VAL A 412 0.10 23.96 -22.80
CA VAL A 412 0.05 23.99 -24.26
C VAL A 412 -1.31 23.46 -24.70
N GLU A 413 -2.11 24.33 -25.32
CA GLU A 413 -3.29 23.91 -26.05
C GLU A 413 -2.86 23.03 -27.23
N THR A 414 -3.46 21.86 -27.34
CA THR A 414 -3.14 20.89 -28.40
C THR A 414 -4.30 20.85 -29.38
N THR A 415 -4.01 21.06 -30.66
CA THR A 415 -4.97 20.80 -31.73
C THR A 415 -4.94 19.32 -32.10
N LEU A 416 -6.07 18.63 -31.89
CA LEU A 416 -6.33 17.29 -32.43
C LEU A 416 -6.96 17.34 -33.82
#